data_AF-A0A957DVR2-F1
#
_entry.id   AF-A0A957DVR2-F1
#
_cell.length_a   1.000
_cell.length_b   1.000
_cell.length_c   1.000
_cell.angle_alpha   90.00
_cell.angle_beta   90.00
_cell.angle_gamma   90.00
#
_symmetry.space_group_name_H-M   'P 1'
#
loop_
_entity.id
_entity.type
_entity.pdbx_description
1 polymer ?
#
loop_
_entity_poly.entity_id
_entity_poly.type
_entity_poly.pdbx_seq_one_letter_code
_entity_poly.pdbx_strand_id
1 'polypeptide(L)'
;MEFRRLGRTGLKVSTICLGTMQFGWSADAATGHSIMNRAIELGCNFFDTADVYSRWVDGNDGGVSEQIIGDWLAAGHVRRESIVLAT
;
A
#
# COMPACT_ATOMS: atom_id res chain seq x y z
N MET A 1 -15.32 -6.21 5.19
CA MET A 1 -13.99 -6.27 5.82
C MET A 1 -14.17 -6.38 7.33
N GLU A 2 -13.43 -7.28 7.97
CA GLU A 2 -13.33 -7.33 9.43
C GLU A 2 -12.16 -6.47 9.92
N PHE A 3 -12.30 -5.85 11.09
CA PHE A 3 -11.28 -4.99 11.68
C PHE A 3 -10.85 -5.47 13.06
N ARG A 4 -9.56 -5.33 13.37
CA ARG A 4 -8.97 -5.66 14.67
C ARG A 4 -8.11 -4.51 15.18
N ARG A 5 -7.93 -4.46 16.51
CA ARG A 5 -6.95 -3.54 17.12
C ARG A 5 -5.54 -4.08 16.91
N LEU A 6 -4.61 -3.21 16.53
CA LEU A 6 -3.21 -3.58 16.36
C LEU A 6 -2.52 -3.67 17.73
N GLY A 7 -2.46 -4.89 18.27
CA GLY A 7 -1.90 -5.15 19.58
C GLY A 7 -2.63 -4.38 20.68
N ARG A 8 -1.86 -3.65 21.50
CA ARG A 8 -2.39 -2.80 22.58
C ARG A 8 -2.63 -1.34 22.15
N THR A 9 -2.24 -1.01 20.92
CA THR A 9 -2.44 0.33 20.36
C THR A 9 -3.89 0.41 19.89
N GLY A 10 -4.61 1.48 20.21
CA GLY A 10 -6.03 1.63 19.85
C GLY A 10 -6.31 1.66 18.34
N LEU A 11 -5.26 1.56 17.50
CA LEU A 11 -5.32 1.59 16.05
C LEU A 11 -6.12 0.41 15.51
N LYS A 12 -7.15 0.68 14.70
CA LYS A 12 -7.97 -0.34 14.04
C LYS A 12 -7.48 -0.56 12.61
N VAL A 13 -7.09 -1.79 12.31
CA VAL A 13 -6.64 -2.23 10.98
C VAL A 13 -7.55 -3.31 10.43
N SER A 14 -7.68 -3.40 9.12
CA SER A 14 -8.30 -4.52 8.43
C SER A 14 -7.56 -5.82 8.79
N THR A 15 -8.28 -6.94 8.90
CA THR A 15 -7.67 -8.25 9.20
C THR A 15 -6.76 -8.76 8.09
N ILE A 16 -6.84 -8.16 6.90
CA ILE A 16 -5.95 -8.38 5.76
C ILE A 16 -5.13 -7.11 5.59
N CYS A 17 -3.81 -7.28 5.42
CA CYS A 17 -2.88 -6.23 5.02
C CYS A 17 -2.54 -6.39 3.54
N LEU A 18 -2.54 -5.30 2.78
CA LEU A 18 -2.04 -5.27 1.42
C LEU A 18 -0.54 -4.97 1.44
N GLY A 19 0.29 -6.00 1.20
CA GLY A 19 1.71 -5.82 0.92
C GLY A 19 1.95 -5.34 -0.51
N THR A 20 2.94 -4.46 -0.69
CA THR A 20 3.20 -3.78 -1.97
C THR A 20 4.58 -4.06 -2.56
N MET A 21 5.25 -5.15 -2.13
CA MET A 21 6.61 -5.47 -2.59
C MET A 21 6.73 -5.73 -4.11
N GLN A 22 5.60 -5.99 -4.79
CA GLN A 22 5.53 -6.24 -6.22
C GLN A 22 5.46 -4.95 -7.06
N PHE A 23 5.16 -3.81 -6.43
CA PHE A 23 4.97 -2.54 -7.15
C PHE A 23 6.31 -2.02 -7.67
N GLY A 24 6.37 -1.76 -8.97
CA GLY A 24 7.61 -1.45 -9.70
C GLY A 24 8.38 -2.68 -10.17
N TRP A 25 7.88 -3.90 -9.90
CA TRP A 25 8.47 -5.15 -10.38
C TRP A 25 7.46 -5.93 -11.24
N SER A 26 6.74 -6.87 -10.63
CA SER A 26 5.74 -7.71 -11.31
C SER A 26 4.38 -7.00 -11.46
N ALA A 27 4.21 -5.85 -10.81
CA ALA A 27 3.08 -4.95 -11.00
C ALA A 27 3.62 -3.55 -11.31
N ASP A 28 3.29 -3.02 -12.48
CA ASP A 28 3.58 -1.63 -12.83
C ASP A 28 2.70 -0.65 -12.01
N ALA A 29 2.93 0.65 -12.17
CA ALA A 29 2.20 1.67 -11.41
C ALA A 29 0.68 1.59 -11.63
N ALA A 30 0.21 1.42 -12.88
CA ALA A 30 -1.21 1.33 -13.20
C ALA A 30 -1.87 0.09 -12.58
N THR A 31 -1.19 -1.05 -12.60
CA THR A 31 -1.62 -2.29 -11.94
C THR A 31 -1.64 -2.11 -10.42
N GLY A 32 -0.60 -1.50 -9.86
CA GLY A 32 -0.53 -1.18 -8.43
C GLY A 32 -1.67 -0.29 -7.97
N HIS A 33 -1.96 0.79 -8.72
CA HIS A 33 -3.09 1.68 -8.45
C HIS A 33 -4.43 0.94 -8.52
N SER A 34 -4.62 0.07 -9.51
CA SER A 34 -5.83 -0.76 -9.64
C SER A 34 -6.00 -1.72 -8.45
N ILE A 35 -4.90 -2.34 -8.00
CA ILE A 35 -4.90 -3.20 -6.81
C ILE A 35 -5.26 -2.40 -5.56
N MET A 36 -4.67 -1.22 -5.36
CA MET A 36 -4.95 -0.36 -4.20
C MET A 36 -6.40 0.14 -4.21
N ASN A 37 -6.92 0.58 -5.36
CA ASN A 37 -8.32 0.94 -5.53
C ASN A 37 -9.24 -0.21 -5.12
N ARG A 38 -8.97 -1.41 -5.65
CA ARG A 38 -9.78 -2.58 -5.32
C ARG A 38 -9.70 -2.96 -3.84
N ALA A 39 -8.55 -2.80 -3.21
CA ALA A 39 -8.39 -3.04 -1.77
C ALA A 39 -9.26 -2.09 -0.95
N ILE A 40 -9.29 -0.80 -1.30
CA ILE A 40 -10.15 0.20 -0.66
C ILE A 40 -11.63 -0.12 -0.85
N GLU A 41 -12.05 -0.48 -2.07
CA GLU A 41 -13.45 -0.88 -2.36
C GLU A 41 -13.91 -2.07 -1.50
N LEU A 42 -12.99 -3.00 -1.20
CA LEU A 42 -13.25 -4.15 -0.34
C LEU A 42 -13.17 -3.82 1.15
N GLY A 43 -12.83 -2.57 1.50
CA GLY A 43 -12.72 -2.05 2.85
C GLY A 43 -11.36 -2.31 3.52
N CYS A 44 -10.33 -2.71 2.80
CA CYS A 44 -8.97 -2.81 3.32
C CYS A 44 -8.45 -1.42 3.67
N ASN A 45 -7.89 -1.26 4.87
CA ASN A 45 -7.26 0.00 5.27
C ASN A 45 -5.79 -0.16 5.64
N PHE A 46 -5.24 -1.37 5.67
CA PHE A 46 -3.88 -1.61 6.13
C PHE A 46 -2.96 -1.98 4.96
N PHE A 47 -1.97 -1.12 4.72
CA PHE A 47 -1.05 -1.17 3.59
C PHE A 47 0.38 -1.24 4.14
N ASP A 48 1.20 -2.10 3.56
CA ASP A 48 2.60 -2.33 3.95
C ASP A 48 3.52 -2.10 2.74
N THR A 49 4.53 -1.25 2.93
CA THR A 49 5.60 -0.95 1.97
C THR A 49 6.96 -0.98 2.68
N ALA A 50 8.06 -0.76 1.95
CA ALA A 50 9.38 -0.50 2.51
C ALA A 50 10.27 0.24 1.50
N ASP A 51 11.27 0.96 1.99
CA ASP A 51 12.30 1.64 1.20
C ASP A 51 13.08 0.70 0.27
N VAL A 52 13.21 -0.57 0.64
CA VAL A 52 13.94 -1.59 -0.13
C VAL A 52 13.08 -2.31 -1.17
N TYR A 53 11.75 -2.14 -1.16
CA TYR A 53 10.87 -2.89 -2.04
C TYR A 53 11.17 -2.61 -3.52
N SER A 54 11.26 -3.69 -4.29
CA SER A 54 11.62 -3.76 -5.71
C SER A 54 13.08 -3.42 -6.05
N ARG A 55 13.97 -3.20 -5.07
CA ARG A 55 15.41 -2.91 -5.30
C ARG A 55 16.19 -4.05 -5.98
N TRP A 56 15.67 -5.28 -5.90
CA TRP A 56 16.27 -6.46 -6.55
C TRP A 56 16.03 -6.54 -8.06
N VAL A 57 15.34 -5.55 -8.64
CA VAL A 57 15.03 -5.48 -10.06
C VAL A 57 15.96 -4.48 -10.73
N ASP A 58 16.55 -4.87 -11.86
CA ASP A 58 17.40 -3.99 -12.64
C ASP A 58 16.67 -2.69 -13.01
N GLY A 59 17.28 -1.55 -12.71
CA GLY A 59 16.70 -0.22 -12.95
C GLY A 59 15.87 0.36 -11.79
N ASN A 60 15.72 -0.37 -10.68
CA ASN A 60 15.05 0.12 -9.48
C ASN A 60 16.05 0.37 -8.34
N ASP A 61 16.22 1.63 -7.93
CA ASP A 61 17.18 2.01 -6.88
C ASP A 61 16.65 1.79 -5.44
N GLY A 62 15.40 1.34 -5.28
CA GLY A 62 14.65 1.35 -4.02
C GLY A 62 13.68 2.53 -3.94
N GLY A 63 12.73 2.48 -3.00
CA GLY A 63 11.68 3.49 -2.82
C GLY A 63 10.60 3.48 -3.90
N VAL A 64 10.71 2.62 -4.93
CA VAL A 64 9.79 2.58 -6.08
C VAL A 64 8.36 2.24 -5.64
N SER A 65 8.20 1.31 -4.69
CA SER A 65 6.87 0.97 -4.15
C SER A 65 6.25 2.15 -3.40
N GLU A 66 7.04 2.85 -2.57
CA GLU A 66 6.59 4.06 -1.86
C GLU A 66 6.20 5.18 -2.82
N GLN A 67 6.97 5.39 -3.90
CA GLN A 67 6.65 6.39 -4.93
C GLN A 67 5.30 6.07 -5.61
N ILE A 68 5.06 4.82 -5.99
CA ILE A 68 3.80 4.39 -6.62
C ILE A 68 2.60 4.64 -5.67
N ILE A 69 2.76 4.36 -4.37
CA ILE A 69 1.74 4.64 -3.35
C ILE A 69 1.55 6.16 -3.17
N GLY A 70 2.64 6.92 -3.15
CA GLY A 70 2.63 8.37 -3.04
C GLY A 70 1.87 9.03 -4.20
N ASP A 71 2.14 8.62 -5.42
CA ASP A 71 1.45 9.10 -6.63
C ASP A 71 -0.04 8.77 -6.59
N TRP A 72 -0.38 7.56 -6.12
CA TRP A 72 -1.77 7.13 -5.95
C TRP A 72 -2.53 7.98 -4.91
N LEU A 73 -1.90 8.30 -3.78
CA LEU A 73 -2.47 9.17 -2.77
C LEU A 73 -2.61 10.61 -3.28
N ALA A 74 -1.61 11.11 -4.02
CA ALA A 74 -1.59 12.45 -4.59
C ALA A 74 -2.68 12.65 -5.65
N ALA A 75 -3.11 11.58 -6.35
CA ALA A 75 -4.24 11.62 -7.28
C ALA A 75 -5.58 11.97 -6.61
N GLY A 76 -5.68 11.87 -5.28
CA GLY A 76 -6.79 12.43 -4.51
C GLY A 76 -8.10 11.64 -4.53
N HIS A 77 -8.11 10.42 -5.08
CA HIS A 77 -9.30 9.55 -5.10
C HIS A 77 -9.59 8.89 -3.75
N VAL A 78 -8.58 8.80 -2.88
CA VAL A 78 -8.68 8.19 -1.54
C VAL A 78 -8.09 9.16 -0.52
N ARG A 79 -8.76 9.31 0.62
CA ARG A 79 -8.29 10.18 1.70
C ARG A 79 -7.13 9.53 2.43
N ARG A 80 -6.04 10.26 2.68
CA ARG A 80 -4.87 9.71 3.38
C ARG A 80 -5.23 9.11 4.74
N GLU A 81 -6.16 9.72 5.47
CA GLU A 81 -6.62 9.27 6.78
C GLU A 81 -7.49 8.00 6.75
N SER A 82 -7.97 7.57 5.56
CA SER A 82 -8.70 6.30 5.45
C SER A 82 -7.79 5.08 5.42
N ILE A 83 -6.47 5.26 5.37
CA ILE A 83 -5.49 4.16 5.40
C ILE A 83 -4.50 4.26 6.56
N VAL A 84 -4.11 3.09 7.04
CA VAL A 84 -2.93 2.84 7.85
C VAL A 84 -1.83 2.36 6.90
N LEU A 85 -0.83 3.20 6.69
CA LEU A 85 0.36 2.88 5.89
C LEU A 85 1.51 2.58 6.83
N ALA A 86 2.04 1.36 6.76
CA ALA A 86 3.24 0.93 7.45
C ALA A 86 4.41 0.86 6.46
N THR A 87 5.59 1.26 6.93
CA THR A 87 6.86 1.19 6.22
C THR A 87 8.01 0.97 7.19
#